data_AF-A0AB73LXP2-F1
#
_entry.id   AF-A0AB73LXP2-F1
#
_cell.length_a   1.000
_cell.length_b   1.000
_cell.length_c   1.000
_cell.angle_alpha   90.00
_cell.angle_beta   90.00
_cell.angle_gamma   90.00
#
_symmetry.space_group_name_H-M   'P 1'
#
loop_
_entity.id
_entity.type
_entity.pdbx_description
1 polymer ?
#
loop_
_entity_poly.entity_id
_entity_poly.type
_entity_poly.pdbx_seq_one_letter_code
_entity_poly.pdbx_strand_id
1 'polypeptide(L)'
;MTPQALLLLSVALLVAPQRHSRLRRRASSRRWNWKLAAAPVGVLVLAALWLLPLSVVIAVGVVGGTLCMWWSRRSRLKVQSKELAVLESGLDVLVGELRVGAHPVHAFEITAAELGGTVGEVFAAMAARARLGVKLDPAMPRLGPLAGQWDRIGSGWALAQRHGLAVADLLDACRTDLQERQRFTSRVNAGLAGPRATAAVLTGLPAAGIGLGQMIGAKPLAVLSSGGFGGVLLVVGVALACAGLLWSDAITGKALR
;
A
#
# COMPACT_ATOMS: atom_id res chain seq x y z
N MET A 1 7.68 30.98 -24.99
CA MET A 1 7.38 29.86 -24.06
C MET A 1 8.41 28.79 -24.32
N THR A 2 9.32 28.53 -23.38
CA THR A 2 10.48 27.67 -23.63
C THR A 2 10.07 26.19 -23.69
N PRO A 3 10.64 25.37 -24.60
CA PRO A 3 10.35 23.94 -24.72
C PRO A 3 10.61 23.15 -23.42
N GLN A 4 11.38 23.76 -22.52
CA GLN A 4 11.72 23.31 -21.19
C GLN A 4 10.49 23.22 -20.26
N ALA A 5 9.54 24.15 -20.39
CA ALA A 5 8.29 24.11 -19.63
C ALA A 5 7.38 22.95 -20.07
N LEU A 6 7.38 22.61 -21.36
CA LEU A 6 6.61 21.50 -21.92
C LEU A 6 7.16 20.14 -21.51
N LEU A 7 8.49 19.98 -21.45
CA LEU A 7 9.12 18.74 -20.98
C LEU A 7 8.86 18.50 -19.49
N LEU A 8 8.94 19.53 -18.65
CA LEU A 8 8.62 19.40 -17.22
C LEU A 8 7.13 19.12 -16.98
N LEU A 9 6.24 19.71 -17.77
CA LEU A 9 4.80 19.43 -17.71
C LEU A 9 4.50 17.99 -18.15
N SER A 10 5.21 17.46 -19.15
CA SER A 10 5.05 16.09 -19.64
C SER A 10 5.52 15.03 -18.62
N VAL A 11 6.64 15.27 -17.94
CA VAL A 11 7.14 14.38 -16.87
C VAL A 11 6.23 14.45 -15.64
N ALA A 12 5.73 15.64 -15.29
CA ALA A 12 4.74 15.80 -14.21
C ALA A 12 3.43 15.07 -14.52
N LEU A 13 2.99 15.04 -15.78
CA LEU A 13 1.79 14.32 -16.24
C LEU A 13 1.97 12.80 -16.29
N LEU A 14 3.20 12.31 -16.48
CA LEU A 14 3.56 10.88 -16.42
C LEU A 14 3.66 10.35 -14.99
N VAL A 15 4.09 11.19 -14.04
CA VAL A 15 4.15 10.85 -12.60
C VAL A 15 2.80 11.07 -11.91
N ALA A 16 1.94 11.95 -12.45
CA ALA A 16 0.57 12.07 -12.00
C ALA A 16 -0.17 10.75 -12.26
N PRO A 17 -0.66 10.06 -11.21
CA PRO A 17 -1.34 8.78 -11.39
C PRO A 17 -2.64 9.03 -12.13
N GLN A 18 -2.65 8.78 -13.44
CA GLN A 18 -3.84 8.83 -14.27
C GLN A 18 -4.80 7.73 -13.83
N ARG A 19 -5.73 8.10 -12.96
CA ARG A 19 -6.89 7.27 -12.64
C ARG A 19 -7.95 7.58 -13.68
N HIS A 20 -8.16 6.62 -14.59
CA HIS A 20 -9.43 6.51 -15.30
C HIS A 20 -10.56 6.42 -14.25
N SER A 21 -11.27 7.52 -14.07
CA SER A 21 -12.45 7.58 -13.23
C SER A 21 -13.62 6.96 -13.99
N ARG A 22 -13.82 5.65 -13.82
CA ARG A 22 -15.15 5.09 -14.07
C ARG A 22 -16.02 5.47 -12.87
N LEU A 23 -17.01 6.31 -13.15
CA LEU A 23 -18.04 6.77 -12.24
C LEU A 23 -18.66 5.59 -11.48
N ARG A 24 -18.78 5.65 -10.15
CA ARG A 24 -20.05 6.00 -9.46
C ARG A 24 -20.08 5.54 -7.98
N ARG A 25 -20.75 6.37 -7.19
CA ARG A 25 -21.33 6.23 -5.83
C ARG A 25 -20.42 5.90 -4.63
N ARG A 26 -19.92 7.01 -4.06
CA ARG A 26 -19.97 7.43 -2.64
C ARG A 26 -20.23 6.34 -1.58
N ALA A 27 -19.17 5.98 -0.86
CA ALA A 27 -19.20 5.81 0.59
C ALA A 27 -18.07 6.69 1.16
N SER A 28 -18.47 7.58 2.05
CA SER A 28 -17.63 8.59 2.68
C SER A 28 -16.69 7.93 3.70
N SER A 29 -15.46 7.62 3.28
CA SER A 29 -14.35 7.63 4.23
C SER A 29 -13.56 8.91 4.01
N ARG A 30 -13.35 9.65 5.11
CA ARG A 30 -12.51 10.85 5.19
C ARG A 30 -11.07 10.44 4.88
N ARG A 31 -10.80 10.16 3.60
CA ARG A 31 -9.47 9.87 3.08
C ARG A 31 -8.67 11.13 3.33
N TRP A 32 -7.78 11.07 4.32
CA TRP A 32 -6.71 12.04 4.51
C TRP A 32 -5.99 12.14 3.17
N ASN A 33 -6.38 13.14 2.39
CA ASN A 33 -5.91 13.33 1.04
C ASN A 33 -4.48 13.85 1.15
N TRP A 34 -3.52 12.94 1.29
CA TRP A 34 -2.07 13.24 1.20
C TRP A 34 -1.73 14.05 -0.07
N LYS A 35 -2.61 14.03 -1.08
CA LYS A 35 -2.63 14.94 -2.24
C LYS A 35 -2.66 16.44 -1.87
N LEU A 36 -3.34 16.82 -0.79
CA LEU A 36 -3.38 18.20 -0.26
C LEU A 36 -2.07 18.56 0.47
N ALA A 37 -1.31 17.57 0.96
CA ALA A 37 0.03 17.78 1.53
C ALA A 37 1.14 17.73 0.46
N ALA A 38 0.92 17.00 -0.64
CA ALA A 38 1.85 16.93 -1.77
C ALA A 38 1.80 18.20 -2.66
N ALA A 39 0.66 18.87 -2.74
CA ALA A 39 0.49 20.11 -3.50
C ALA A 39 1.36 21.28 -3.01
N PRO A 40 1.43 21.63 -1.71
CA PRO A 40 2.29 22.71 -1.25
C PRO A 40 3.78 22.36 -1.40
N VAL A 41 4.15 21.09 -1.24
CA VAL A 41 5.53 20.63 -1.47
C VAL A 41 5.92 20.74 -2.94
N GLY A 42 5.02 20.40 -3.87
CA GLY A 42 5.25 20.57 -5.31
C GLY A 42 5.45 22.04 -5.71
N VAL A 43 4.69 22.96 -5.11
CA VAL A 43 4.80 24.41 -5.37
C VAL A 43 6.09 24.98 -4.78
N LEU A 44 6.50 24.56 -3.58
CA LEU A 44 7.78 24.95 -2.96
C LEU A 44 8.99 24.42 -3.75
N VAL A 45 8.89 23.21 -4.28
CA VAL A 45 9.91 22.60 -5.16
C VAL A 45 9.97 23.32 -6.51
N LEU A 46 8.82 23.67 -7.11
CA LEU A 46 8.75 24.44 -8.37
C LEU A 46 9.31 25.86 -8.22
N ALA A 47 9.12 26.51 -7.07
CA ALA A 47 9.70 27.81 -6.75
C ALA A 47 11.22 27.73 -6.54
N ALA A 48 11.73 26.68 -5.89
CA ALA A 48 13.15 26.42 -5.76
C ALA A 48 13.81 26.05 -7.11
N LEU A 49 13.08 25.34 -7.98
CA LEU A 49 13.50 24.96 -9.35
C LEU A 49 13.82 26.15 -10.27
N TRP A 50 13.25 27.33 -10.00
CA TRP A 50 13.49 28.53 -10.79
C TRP A 50 14.88 29.14 -10.58
N LEU A 51 15.61 28.74 -9.53
CA LEU A 51 16.91 29.30 -9.17
C LEU A 51 18.08 28.30 -9.26
N LEU A 52 17.82 27.01 -9.53
CA LEU A 52 18.83 25.96 -9.43
C LEU A 52 19.22 25.32 -10.79
N PRO A 53 20.47 24.81 -10.93
CA PRO A 53 20.94 24.18 -12.15
C PRO A 53 20.19 22.88 -12.48
N LEU A 54 20.03 22.58 -13.77
CA LEU A 54 19.22 21.48 -14.33
C LEU A 54 19.51 20.10 -13.71
N SER A 55 20.76 19.83 -13.32
CA SER A 55 21.18 18.59 -12.66
C SER A 55 20.51 18.38 -11.30
N VAL A 56 20.31 19.46 -10.53
CA VAL A 56 19.67 19.39 -9.20
C VAL A 56 18.17 19.12 -9.36
N VAL A 57 17.55 19.69 -10.40
CA VAL A 57 16.14 19.49 -10.71
C VAL A 57 15.84 18.03 -11.02
N ILE A 58 16.67 17.38 -11.86
CA ILE A 58 16.51 15.97 -12.23
C ILE A 58 16.69 15.07 -11.00
N ALA A 59 17.72 15.33 -10.19
CA ALA A 59 17.97 14.55 -8.97
C ALA A 59 16.83 14.66 -7.94
N VAL A 60 16.36 15.87 -7.65
CA VAL A 60 15.23 16.08 -6.73
C VAL A 60 13.95 15.44 -7.27
N GLY A 61 13.72 15.52 -8.59
CA GLY A 61 12.60 14.84 -9.25
C GLY A 61 12.67 13.32 -9.11
N VAL A 62 13.85 12.72 -9.30
CA VAL A 62 14.05 11.26 -9.18
C VAL A 62 13.90 10.81 -7.72
N VAL A 63 14.49 11.52 -6.76
CA VAL A 63 14.34 11.22 -5.32
C VAL A 63 12.88 11.38 -4.88
N GLY A 64 12.25 12.49 -5.26
CA GLY A 64 10.85 12.78 -4.93
C GLY A 64 9.88 11.79 -5.56
N GLY A 65 10.09 11.42 -6.83
CA GLY A 65 9.32 10.40 -7.54
C GLY A 65 9.47 9.02 -6.90
N THR A 66 10.69 8.64 -6.52
CA THR A 66 10.98 7.35 -5.88
C THR A 66 10.37 7.28 -4.48
N LEU A 67 10.52 8.32 -3.65
CA LEU A 67 9.88 8.42 -2.33
C LEU A 67 8.35 8.42 -2.42
N CYS A 68 7.79 9.14 -3.39
CA CYS A 68 6.33 9.19 -3.62
C CYS A 68 5.79 7.83 -4.07
N MET A 69 6.48 7.15 -4.99
CA MET A 69 6.13 5.77 -5.37
C MET A 69 6.27 4.81 -4.19
N TRP A 70 7.34 4.92 -3.41
CA TRP A 70 7.57 4.10 -2.23
C TRP A 70 6.48 4.28 -1.18
N TRP A 71 6.17 5.53 -0.83
CA TRP A 71 5.14 5.85 0.15
C TRP A 71 3.74 5.46 -0.32
N SER A 72 3.42 5.65 -1.59
CA SER A 72 2.12 5.25 -2.13
C SER A 72 1.96 3.73 -2.17
N ARG A 73 3.01 2.97 -2.50
CA ARG A 73 3.02 1.50 -2.42
C ARG A 73 2.89 1.02 -0.97
N ARG A 74 3.67 1.59 -0.06
CA ARG A 74 3.67 1.23 1.37
C ARG A 74 2.34 1.56 2.05
N SER A 75 1.70 2.67 1.67
CA SER A 75 0.37 3.04 2.15
C SER A 75 -0.71 2.05 1.70
N ARG A 76 -0.68 1.58 0.43
CA ARG A 76 -1.63 0.58 -0.08
C ARG A 76 -1.51 -0.77 0.63
N LEU A 77 -0.29 -1.18 0.99
CA LEU A 77 -0.06 -2.42 1.74
C LEU A 77 -0.58 -2.31 3.18
N LYS A 78 -0.40 -1.15 3.83
CA LYS A 78 -0.95 -0.90 5.19
C LYS A 78 -2.48 -0.87 5.23
N VAL A 79 -3.14 -0.38 4.18
CA VAL A 79 -4.61 -0.40 4.11
C VAL A 79 -5.10 -1.84 3.98
N GLN A 80 -4.45 -2.67 3.15
CA GLN A 80 -4.76 -4.09 3.00
C GLN A 80 -4.61 -4.87 4.31
N SER A 81 -3.51 -4.69 5.03
CA SER A 81 -3.29 -5.43 6.28
C SER A 81 -4.32 -5.08 7.35
N LYS A 82 -4.76 -3.82 7.41
CA LYS A 82 -5.84 -3.40 8.32
C LYS A 82 -7.17 -4.03 7.93
N GLU A 83 -7.52 -4.01 6.65
CA GLU A 83 -8.75 -4.64 6.16
C GLU A 83 -8.74 -6.16 6.40
N LEU A 84 -7.60 -6.84 6.22
CA LEU A 84 -7.44 -8.27 6.52
C LEU A 84 -7.61 -8.58 8.01
N ALA A 85 -7.07 -7.75 8.91
CA ALA A 85 -7.23 -7.94 10.35
C ALA A 85 -8.70 -7.76 10.78
N VAL A 86 -9.41 -6.78 10.19
CA VAL A 86 -10.85 -6.58 10.42
C VAL A 86 -11.67 -7.76 9.88
N LEU A 87 -11.31 -8.29 8.70
CA LEU A 87 -11.93 -9.51 8.16
C LEU A 87 -11.71 -10.73 9.05
N GLU A 88 -10.49 -10.92 9.56
CA GLU A 88 -10.17 -12.01 10.48
C GLU A 88 -10.99 -11.93 11.77
N SER A 89 -11.06 -10.74 12.38
CA SER A 89 -11.92 -10.49 13.55
C SER A 89 -13.38 -10.77 13.24
N GLY A 90 -13.85 -10.45 12.04
CA GLY A 90 -15.19 -10.76 11.60
C GLY A 90 -15.47 -12.25 11.44
N LEU A 91 -14.52 -12.99 10.87
CA LEU A 91 -14.62 -14.44 10.75
C LEU A 91 -14.60 -15.12 12.12
N ASP A 92 -13.87 -14.58 13.10
CA ASP A 92 -13.88 -15.08 14.48
C ASP A 92 -15.29 -15.00 15.08
N VAL A 93 -15.91 -13.82 15.03
CA VAL A 93 -17.29 -13.58 15.50
C VAL A 93 -18.27 -14.49 14.78
N LEU A 94 -18.18 -14.54 13.44
CA LEU A 94 -19.07 -15.36 12.61
C LEU A 94 -18.96 -16.86 12.96
N VAL A 95 -17.73 -17.39 13.08
CA VAL A 95 -17.50 -18.79 13.45
C VAL A 95 -17.97 -19.07 14.88
N GLY A 96 -17.78 -18.13 15.81
CA GLY A 96 -18.29 -18.23 17.18
C GLY A 96 -19.80 -18.39 17.22
N GLU A 97 -20.54 -17.50 16.54
CA GLU A 97 -22.00 -17.56 16.43
C GLU A 97 -22.48 -18.88 15.79
N LEU A 98 -21.85 -19.30 14.69
CA LEU A 98 -22.20 -20.55 14.01
C LEU A 98 -21.91 -21.80 14.87
N ARG A 99 -20.83 -21.80 15.66
CA ARG A 99 -20.48 -22.92 16.56
C ARG A 99 -21.48 -23.07 17.71
N VAL A 100 -22.11 -21.99 18.15
CA VAL A 100 -23.19 -22.01 19.15
C VAL A 100 -24.53 -22.42 18.51
N GLY A 101 -24.56 -22.63 17.19
CA GLY A 101 -25.75 -23.07 16.45
C GLY A 101 -26.65 -21.93 15.99
N ALA A 102 -26.15 -20.68 16.00
CA ALA A 102 -26.93 -19.55 15.49
C ALA A 102 -27.24 -19.70 14.00
N HIS A 103 -28.40 -19.18 13.59
CA HIS A 103 -28.79 -19.20 12.19
C HIS A 103 -27.81 -18.34 11.35
N PRO A 104 -27.34 -18.80 10.17
CA PRO A 104 -26.35 -18.10 9.36
C PRO A 104 -26.62 -16.62 9.09
N VAL A 105 -27.88 -16.27 8.82
CA VAL A 105 -28.30 -14.88 8.62
C VAL A 105 -28.01 -14.03 9.86
N HIS A 106 -28.32 -14.54 11.05
CA HIS A 106 -28.11 -13.84 12.31
C HIS A 106 -26.63 -13.66 12.61
N ALA A 107 -25.82 -14.71 12.37
CA ALA A 107 -24.38 -14.66 12.55
C ALA A 107 -23.74 -13.58 11.64
N PHE A 108 -24.18 -13.46 10.37
CA PHE A 108 -23.72 -12.40 9.48
C PHE A 108 -24.16 -10.99 9.94
N GLU A 109 -25.33 -10.85 10.55
CA GLU A 109 -25.83 -9.57 11.05
C GLU A 109 -25.06 -9.08 12.28
N ILE A 110 -24.82 -9.96 13.25
CA ILE A 110 -23.97 -9.64 14.41
C ILE A 110 -22.59 -9.23 13.92
N THR A 111 -21.99 -10.04 13.04
CA THR A 111 -20.67 -9.76 12.47
C THR A 111 -20.65 -8.41 11.75
N ALA A 112 -21.69 -8.09 10.99
CA ALA A 112 -21.80 -6.80 10.29
C ALA A 112 -22.02 -5.61 11.23
N ALA A 113 -22.73 -5.81 12.35
CA ALA A 113 -22.97 -4.77 13.36
C ALA A 113 -21.72 -4.48 14.19
N GLU A 114 -20.93 -5.52 14.49
CA GLU A 114 -19.69 -5.43 15.23
C GLU A 114 -18.55 -4.81 14.39
N LEU A 115 -18.57 -5.04 13.07
CA LEU A 115 -17.57 -4.51 12.15
C LEU A 115 -18.03 -3.22 11.47
N GLY A 116 -17.24 -2.16 11.58
CA GLY A 116 -17.44 -0.93 10.79
C GLY A 116 -16.80 -0.98 9.39
N GLY A 117 -17.15 0.01 8.56
CA GLY A 117 -16.48 0.29 7.30
C GLY A 117 -16.75 -0.73 6.19
N THR A 118 -15.80 -0.86 5.25
CA THR A 118 -15.99 -1.64 4.01
C THR A 118 -16.21 -3.12 4.26
N VAL A 119 -15.62 -3.71 5.30
CA VAL A 119 -15.78 -5.14 5.63
C VAL A 119 -17.18 -5.41 6.22
N GLY A 120 -17.64 -4.55 7.14
CA GLY A 120 -18.99 -4.64 7.71
C GLY A 120 -20.10 -4.48 6.66
N GLU A 121 -19.94 -3.55 5.71
CA GLU A 121 -20.87 -3.39 4.58
C GLU A 121 -21.01 -4.67 3.75
N VAL A 122 -19.93 -5.43 3.58
CA VAL A 122 -19.95 -6.71 2.84
C VAL A 122 -20.63 -7.80 3.65
N PHE A 123 -20.39 -7.89 4.96
CA PHE A 123 -21.10 -8.81 5.84
C PHE A 123 -22.62 -8.50 5.89
N ALA A 124 -23.00 -7.21 5.94
CA ALA A 124 -24.40 -6.79 5.88
C ALA A 124 -25.04 -7.17 4.53
N ALA A 125 -24.32 -7.01 3.42
CA ALA A 125 -24.78 -7.44 2.10
C ALA A 125 -24.96 -8.97 2.01
N MET A 126 -24.08 -9.75 2.66
CA MET A 126 -24.23 -11.21 2.75
C MET A 126 -25.44 -11.62 3.58
N ALA A 127 -25.67 -10.99 4.73
CA ALA A 127 -26.87 -11.20 5.54
C ALA A 127 -28.15 -10.94 4.73
N ALA A 128 -28.21 -9.81 4.01
CA ALA A 128 -29.35 -9.45 3.18
C ALA A 128 -29.60 -10.49 2.06
N ARG A 129 -28.55 -11.01 1.42
CA ARG A 129 -28.68 -12.05 0.38
C ARG A 129 -29.11 -13.39 0.97
N ALA A 130 -28.58 -13.76 2.13
CA ALA A 130 -28.95 -14.99 2.82
C ALA A 130 -30.42 -14.96 3.28
N ARG A 131 -30.95 -13.81 3.72
CA ARG A 131 -32.39 -13.61 4.02
C ARG A 131 -33.30 -13.91 2.83
N LEU A 132 -32.83 -13.60 1.62
CA LEU A 132 -33.59 -13.82 0.38
C LEU A 132 -33.51 -15.27 -0.12
N GLY A 133 -32.83 -16.17 0.60
CA GLY A 133 -32.59 -17.54 0.15
C GLY A 133 -31.71 -17.61 -1.10
N VAL A 134 -31.08 -16.50 -1.49
CA VAL A 134 -30.19 -16.44 -2.65
C VAL A 134 -28.91 -17.15 -2.26
N LYS A 135 -28.52 -18.16 -3.04
CA LYS A 135 -27.20 -18.79 -2.89
C LYS A 135 -26.14 -17.69 -2.86
N LEU A 136 -25.29 -17.70 -1.84
CA LEU A 136 -24.16 -16.80 -1.73
C LEU A 136 -23.19 -17.13 -2.88
N ASP A 137 -23.46 -16.52 -4.03
CA ASP A 137 -22.70 -16.70 -5.25
C ASP A 137 -21.32 -16.04 -5.06
N PRO A 138 -20.21 -16.62 -5.55
CA PRO A 138 -18.85 -16.07 -5.42
C PRO A 138 -18.68 -14.68 -6.07
N ALA A 139 -19.71 -14.14 -6.75
CA ALA A 139 -19.80 -12.73 -7.10
C ALA A 139 -20.05 -11.83 -5.87
N MET A 140 -19.13 -11.91 -4.90
CA MET A 140 -18.92 -10.94 -3.83
C MET A 140 -18.29 -9.65 -4.41
N PRO A 141 -17.99 -8.58 -3.65
CA PRO A 141 -17.37 -7.39 -4.20
C PRO A 141 -16.05 -7.74 -4.89
N ARG A 142 -16.07 -7.78 -6.22
CA ARG A 142 -14.90 -7.96 -7.09
C ARG A 142 -13.96 -6.75 -7.08
N LEU A 143 -14.33 -5.72 -6.31
CA LEU A 143 -13.70 -4.42 -6.29
C LEU A 143 -13.22 -4.14 -4.86
N GLY A 144 -11.93 -4.30 -4.65
CA GLY A 144 -11.32 -3.99 -3.38
C GLY A 144 -10.04 -4.80 -3.17
N PRO A 145 -9.24 -4.42 -2.17
CA PRO A 145 -8.00 -5.11 -1.88
C PRO A 145 -8.22 -6.56 -1.40
N LEU A 146 -9.40 -6.83 -0.83
CA LEU A 146 -9.81 -8.14 -0.30
C LEU A 146 -10.60 -9.00 -1.29
N ALA A 147 -10.77 -8.59 -2.55
CA ALA A 147 -11.65 -9.30 -3.49
C ALA A 147 -11.30 -10.80 -3.63
N GLY A 148 -10.00 -11.14 -3.66
CA GLY A 148 -9.55 -12.54 -3.71
C GLY A 148 -9.82 -13.32 -2.41
N GLN A 149 -9.79 -12.68 -1.24
CA GLN A 149 -10.17 -13.32 0.02
C GLN A 149 -11.67 -13.63 0.07
N TRP A 150 -12.50 -12.68 -0.34
CA TRP A 150 -13.95 -12.85 -0.35
C TRP A 150 -14.41 -13.94 -1.32
N ASP A 151 -13.74 -14.10 -2.46
CA ASP A 151 -13.98 -15.18 -3.41
C ASP A 151 -13.66 -16.56 -2.81
N ARG A 152 -12.55 -16.67 -2.07
CA ARG A 152 -12.19 -17.90 -1.34
C ARG A 152 -13.22 -18.24 -0.25
N ILE A 153 -13.70 -17.25 0.50
CA ILE A 153 -14.74 -17.45 1.53
C ILE A 153 -16.08 -17.86 0.88
N GLY A 154 -16.49 -17.16 -0.19
CA GLY A 154 -17.73 -17.48 -0.91
C GLY A 154 -17.71 -18.86 -1.56
N SER A 155 -16.59 -19.24 -2.18
CA SER A 155 -16.42 -20.59 -2.76
C SER A 155 -16.39 -21.69 -1.69
N GLY A 156 -15.71 -21.46 -0.55
CA GLY A 156 -15.72 -22.38 0.59
C GLY A 156 -17.13 -22.56 1.17
N TRP A 157 -17.89 -21.48 1.30
CA TRP A 157 -19.28 -21.53 1.73
C TRP A 157 -20.18 -22.30 0.76
N ALA A 158 -20.07 -22.01 -0.54
CA ALA A 158 -20.85 -22.70 -1.58
C ALA A 158 -20.53 -24.20 -1.63
N LEU A 159 -19.26 -24.57 -1.42
CA LEU A 159 -18.82 -25.95 -1.29
C LEU A 159 -19.44 -26.60 -0.04
N ALA A 160 -19.46 -25.91 1.09
CA ALA A 160 -20.08 -26.38 2.32
C ALA A 160 -21.55 -26.73 2.13
N GLN A 161 -22.32 -25.82 1.53
CA GLN A 161 -23.74 -26.04 1.25
C GLN A 161 -23.97 -27.18 0.26
N ARG A 162 -23.13 -27.30 -0.77
CA ARG A 162 -23.29 -28.34 -1.79
C ARG A 162 -23.02 -29.76 -1.24
N HIS A 163 -22.11 -29.88 -0.29
CA HIS A 163 -21.68 -31.16 0.28
C HIS A 163 -22.22 -31.43 1.69
N GLY A 164 -23.05 -30.54 2.25
CA GLY A 164 -23.60 -30.68 3.61
C GLY A 164 -22.54 -30.60 4.71
N LEU A 165 -21.41 -29.95 4.44
CA LEU A 165 -20.34 -29.79 5.43
C LEU A 165 -20.74 -28.72 6.45
N ALA A 166 -20.27 -28.88 7.68
CA ALA A 166 -20.42 -27.87 8.72
C ALA A 166 -19.72 -26.58 8.28
N VAL A 167 -20.52 -25.55 8.00
CA VAL A 167 -20.02 -24.31 7.44
C VAL A 167 -19.09 -23.58 8.41
N ALA A 168 -19.32 -23.77 9.72
CA ALA A 168 -18.45 -23.30 10.78
C ALA A 168 -17.01 -23.82 10.61
N ASP A 169 -16.82 -25.12 10.33
CA ASP A 169 -15.49 -25.74 10.20
C ASP A 169 -14.72 -25.21 8.99
N LEU A 170 -15.41 -25.00 7.86
CA LEU A 170 -14.78 -24.44 6.65
C LEU A 170 -14.41 -22.96 6.82
N LEU A 171 -15.24 -22.18 7.50
CA LEU A 171 -14.92 -20.79 7.83
C LEU A 171 -13.79 -20.70 8.86
N ASP A 172 -13.75 -21.63 9.82
CA ASP A 172 -12.66 -21.74 10.80
C ASP A 172 -11.33 -22.12 10.14
N ALA A 173 -11.36 -23.02 9.15
CA ALA A 173 -10.20 -23.32 8.31
C ALA A 173 -9.73 -22.08 7.52
N CYS A 174 -10.66 -21.30 6.95
CA CYS A 174 -10.32 -20.05 6.26
C CYS A 174 -9.71 -19.02 7.21
N ARG A 175 -10.28 -18.88 8.42
CA ARG A 175 -9.76 -18.02 9.49
C ARG A 175 -8.34 -18.45 9.89
N THR A 176 -8.11 -19.74 10.05
CA THR A 176 -6.80 -20.29 10.44
C THR A 176 -5.74 -20.06 9.36
N ASP A 177 -6.06 -20.27 8.07
CA ASP A 177 -5.17 -19.94 6.93
C ASP A 177 -4.80 -18.44 6.94
N LEU A 178 -5.76 -17.56 7.21
CA LEU A 178 -5.53 -16.12 7.33
C LEU A 178 -4.59 -15.78 8.50
N GLN A 179 -4.83 -16.38 9.67
CA GLN A 179 -4.01 -16.20 10.87
C GLN A 179 -2.57 -16.68 10.67
N GLU A 180 -2.40 -17.84 10.06
CA GLU A 180 -1.08 -18.41 9.78
C GLU A 180 -0.28 -17.52 8.82
N ARG A 181 -0.91 -17.03 7.75
CA ARG A 181 -0.29 -16.09 6.80
C ARG A 181 0.16 -14.79 7.47
N GLN A 182 -0.67 -14.25 8.37
CA GLN A 182 -0.30 -13.05 9.12
C GLN A 182 0.84 -13.31 10.10
N ARG A 183 0.80 -14.43 10.84
CA ARG A 183 1.87 -14.85 11.74
C ARG A 183 3.18 -15.08 11.00
N PHE A 184 3.14 -15.73 9.83
CA PHE A 184 4.30 -15.92 8.96
C PHE A 184 4.88 -14.56 8.54
N THR A 185 4.03 -13.66 8.03
CA THR A 185 4.45 -12.32 7.62
C THR A 185 5.08 -11.53 8.78
N SER A 186 4.50 -11.63 9.98
CA SER A 186 5.03 -10.99 11.18
C SER A 186 6.41 -11.55 11.56
N ARG A 187 6.56 -12.88 11.57
CA ARG A 187 7.83 -13.57 11.85
C ARG A 187 8.92 -13.21 10.85
N VAL A 188 8.60 -13.21 9.55
CA VAL A 188 9.53 -12.80 8.49
C VAL A 188 9.92 -11.33 8.66
N ASN A 189 8.96 -10.44 8.93
CA ASN A 189 9.27 -9.03 9.14
C ASN A 189 10.16 -8.78 10.37
N ALA A 190 9.93 -9.52 11.46
CA ALA A 190 10.77 -9.47 12.65
C ALA A 190 12.18 -10.00 12.36
N GLY A 191 12.30 -11.13 11.66
CA GLY A 191 13.59 -11.70 11.26
C GLY A 191 14.39 -10.78 10.33
N LEU A 192 13.71 -10.01 9.48
CA LEU A 192 14.36 -9.05 8.57
C LEU A 192 14.64 -7.68 9.21
N ALA A 193 14.28 -7.45 10.49
CA ALA A 193 14.49 -6.16 11.13
C ALA A 193 15.98 -5.78 11.24
N GLY A 194 16.83 -6.73 11.63
CA GLY A 194 18.28 -6.54 11.72
C GLY A 194 18.92 -6.21 10.37
N PRO A 195 18.78 -7.09 9.34
CA PRO A 195 19.29 -6.82 7.99
C PRO A 195 18.76 -5.52 7.36
N ARG A 196 17.50 -5.15 7.64
CA ARG A 196 16.94 -3.85 7.17
C ARG A 196 17.56 -2.66 7.88
N ALA A 197 17.88 -2.78 9.17
CA ALA A 197 18.52 -1.70 9.93
C ALA A 197 19.93 -1.42 9.42
N THR A 198 20.74 -2.45 9.17
CA THR A 198 22.10 -2.28 8.61
C THR A 198 22.06 -1.74 7.18
N ALA A 199 21.15 -2.24 6.34
CA ALA A 199 20.94 -1.71 5.00
C ALA A 199 20.54 -0.22 5.05
N ALA A 200 19.66 0.18 5.98
CA ALA A 200 19.29 1.58 6.17
C ALA A 200 20.48 2.46 6.60
N VAL A 201 21.34 1.96 7.49
CA VAL A 201 22.57 2.68 7.92
C VAL A 201 23.55 2.84 6.75
N LEU A 202 23.85 1.76 6.02
CA LEU A 202 24.75 1.79 4.87
C LEU A 202 24.23 2.71 3.76
N THR A 203 22.92 2.70 3.53
CA THR A 203 22.27 3.59 2.54
C THR A 203 22.26 5.05 3.00
N GLY A 204 22.27 5.31 4.32
CA GLY A 204 22.35 6.65 4.90
C GLY A 204 23.78 7.23 4.97
N LEU A 205 24.80 6.38 4.91
CA LEU A 205 26.21 6.74 5.02
C LEU A 205 26.65 7.84 4.01
N PRO A 206 26.26 7.80 2.72
CA PRO A 206 26.61 8.85 1.77
C PRO A 206 26.06 10.22 2.16
N ALA A 207 24.84 10.28 2.70
CA ALA A 207 24.23 11.53 3.15
C ALA A 207 24.97 12.09 4.38
N ALA A 208 25.34 11.21 5.32
CA ALA A 208 26.18 11.59 6.47
C ALA A 208 27.55 12.11 6.01
N GLY A 209 28.18 11.45 5.03
CA GLY A 209 29.46 11.88 4.44
C GLY A 209 29.39 13.26 3.77
N ILE A 210 28.32 13.54 3.01
CA ILE A 210 28.09 14.87 2.43
C ILE A 210 27.92 15.93 3.54
N GLY A 211 27.17 15.61 4.60
CA GLY A 211 26.99 16.49 5.75
C GLY A 211 28.30 16.82 6.47
N LEU A 212 29.13 15.80 6.73
CA LEU A 212 30.45 15.99 7.34
C LEU A 212 31.38 16.80 6.42
N GLY A 213 31.39 16.53 5.12
CA GLY A 213 32.16 17.30 4.14
C GLY A 213 31.74 18.77 4.06
N GLN A 214 30.47 19.08 4.31
CA GLN A 214 30.00 20.47 4.45
C GLN A 214 30.52 21.13 5.71
N MET A 215 30.46 20.46 6.86
CA MET A 215 30.95 21.00 8.14
C MET A 215 32.45 21.28 8.12
N ILE A 216 33.23 20.47 7.40
CA ILE A 216 34.69 20.64 7.22
C ILE A 216 35.00 21.76 6.20
N GLY A 217 33.99 22.32 5.52
CA GLY A 217 34.17 23.43 4.58
C GLY A 217 34.62 23.01 3.18
N ALA A 218 34.58 21.72 2.84
CA ALA A 218 34.90 21.20 1.51
C ALA A 218 33.85 21.60 0.44
N LYS A 219 32.74 22.21 0.86
CA LYS A 219 31.62 22.69 0.02
C LYS A 219 31.20 21.68 -1.08
N PRO A 220 31.01 20.37 -0.79
CA PRO A 220 30.65 19.37 -1.80
C PRO A 220 29.36 19.71 -2.58
N LEU A 221 28.39 20.37 -1.93
CA LEU A 221 27.15 20.83 -2.57
C LEU A 221 27.42 21.89 -3.63
N ALA A 222 28.45 22.73 -3.46
CA ALA A 222 28.83 23.72 -4.47
C ALA A 222 29.40 23.02 -5.71
N VAL A 223 30.20 21.96 -5.54
CA VAL A 223 30.76 21.15 -6.63
C VAL A 223 29.68 20.32 -7.34
N LEU A 224 28.73 19.78 -6.59
CA LEU A 224 27.59 19.02 -7.13
C LEU A 224 26.59 19.92 -7.88
N SER A 225 26.48 21.20 -7.48
CA SER A 225 25.60 22.19 -8.11
C SER A 225 26.29 23.09 -9.14
N SER A 226 27.62 23.05 -9.31
CA SER A 226 28.33 23.95 -10.24
C SER A 226 28.09 23.66 -11.73
N GLY A 227 27.32 22.61 -12.08
CA GLY A 227 27.16 22.15 -13.45
C GLY A 227 28.41 21.42 -13.98
N GLY A 228 28.27 20.68 -15.09
CA GLY A 228 29.33 19.85 -15.67
C GLY A 228 29.45 18.46 -15.00
N PHE A 229 30.67 18.00 -14.71
CA PHE A 229 30.96 16.66 -14.20
C PHE A 229 30.30 16.37 -12.84
N GLY A 230 30.25 17.37 -11.95
CA GLY A 230 29.59 17.26 -10.64
C GLY A 230 28.07 17.04 -10.74
N GLY A 231 27.43 17.64 -11.75
CA GLY A 231 26.02 17.42 -12.04
C GLY A 231 25.73 16.00 -12.56
N VAL A 232 26.60 15.45 -13.41
CA VAL A 232 26.49 14.07 -13.89
C VAL A 232 26.65 13.08 -12.73
N LEU A 233 27.64 13.28 -11.87
CA LEU A 233 27.88 12.43 -10.71
C LEU A 233 26.70 12.45 -9.72
N LEU A 234 26.09 13.61 -9.51
CA LEU A 234 24.87 13.77 -8.69
C LEU A 234 23.70 12.95 -9.25
N VAL A 235 23.44 13.04 -10.56
CA VAL A 235 22.36 12.28 -11.21
C VAL A 235 22.63 10.77 -11.13
N VAL A 236 23.85 10.32 -11.41
CA VAL A 236 24.23 8.90 -11.34
C VAL A 236 24.10 8.37 -9.91
N GLY A 237 24.61 9.10 -8.91
CA GLY A 237 24.51 8.70 -7.50
C GLY A 237 23.07 8.59 -7.02
N VAL A 238 22.22 9.55 -7.38
CA VAL A 238 20.78 9.52 -7.06
C VAL A 238 20.08 8.36 -7.76
N ALA A 239 20.38 8.13 -9.04
CA ALA A 239 19.81 7.02 -9.79
C ALA A 239 20.19 5.66 -9.17
N LEU A 240 21.46 5.47 -8.79
CA LEU A 240 21.92 4.27 -8.11
C LEU A 240 21.25 4.09 -6.74
N ALA A 241 21.15 5.16 -5.94
CA ALA A 241 20.49 5.10 -4.63
C ALA A 241 19.00 4.73 -4.77
N CYS A 242 18.31 5.35 -5.73
CA CYS A 242 16.90 5.03 -6.02
C CYS A 242 16.73 3.60 -6.54
N ALA A 243 17.62 3.14 -7.41
CA ALA A 243 17.62 1.76 -7.90
C ALA A 243 17.86 0.76 -6.75
N GLY A 244 18.81 1.04 -5.85
CA GLY A 244 19.10 0.21 -4.68
C GLY A 244 17.93 0.12 -3.71
N LEU A 245 17.24 1.24 -3.45
CA LEU A 245 16.01 1.27 -2.65
C LEU A 245 14.89 0.46 -3.29
N LEU A 246 14.63 0.66 -4.59
CA LEU A 246 13.60 -0.08 -5.32
C LEU A 246 13.89 -1.57 -5.38
N TRP A 247 15.16 -1.95 -5.56
CA TRP A 247 15.59 -3.34 -5.60
C TRP A 247 15.47 -4.01 -4.21
N SER A 248 15.88 -3.32 -3.14
CA SER A 248 15.73 -3.82 -1.77
C SER A 248 14.25 -4.05 -1.42
N ASP A 249 13.38 -3.10 -1.79
CA ASP A 249 11.94 -3.23 -1.61
C ASP A 249 11.36 -4.39 -2.45
N ALA A 250 11.84 -4.57 -3.69
CA ALA A 250 11.42 -5.66 -4.57
C ALA A 250 11.85 -7.04 -4.05
N ILE A 251 13.08 -7.18 -3.57
CA ILE A 251 13.57 -8.43 -2.96
C ILE A 251 12.74 -8.74 -1.72
N THR A 252 12.52 -7.74 -0.88
CA THR A 252 11.76 -7.97 0.36
C THR A 252 10.29 -8.27 0.09
N GLY A 253 9.70 -7.65 -0.95
CA GLY A 253 8.34 -7.96 -1.40
C GLY A 253 8.21 -9.37 -1.99
N LYS A 254 9.26 -9.92 -2.60
CA LYS A 254 9.29 -11.30 -3.09
C LYS A 254 9.41 -12.32 -1.96
N ALA A 255 10.20 -12.03 -0.92
CA ALA A 255 10.35 -12.91 0.24
C ALA A 255 9.07 -13.04 1.11
N LEU A 256 8.09 -12.15 0.90
CA LEU A 256 6.81 -12.12 1.61
C LEU A 256 5.65 -12.78 0.82
N ARG A 257 5.89 -13.24 -0.42
CA ARG A 257 4.91 -13.99 -1.23
C ARG A 257 5.21 -15.47 -1.20
#